data_AF-X1SQZ6-F1
#
_entry.id   AF-X1SQZ6-F1
#
_cell.length_a   1.000
_cell.length_b   1.000
_cell.length_c   1.000
_cell.angle_alpha   90.00
_cell.angle_beta   90.00
_cell.angle_gamma   90.00
#
_symmetry.space_group_name_H-M   'P 1'
#
loop_
_entity.id
_entity.type
_entity.pdbx_description
1 polymer ?
#
loop_
_entity_poly.entity_id
_entity_poly.type
_entity_poly.pdbx_seq_one_letter_code
_entity_poly.pdbx_strand_id
1 'polypeptide(L)'
;GNIYVADTFHNQVQVFNNSGRFLGKFGEGGEDAGEFNGTRYIAFDSKGNIYVTDYKNGKVVKFTKDEQFESEFGNESDGIRLSYPEGIVIDDRDYVYVADAGNNRIVKFCVSQIVIHSNLGDKYSGEKNWGKAILEYEQVISIDPLNLTAREAIALAYYENEEWEKAIEAYNYLQNIHPDDQKIELKIIDSQFYLAVDYENNSLFKVASEEFKEVLNLNPNYPSAKKRYYLSYSKYLFYSTYFRIAFISLIILIFFIILLPKIRKRKKDSRHSKRERF
;
A
#
# COMPACT_ATOMS: atom_id res chain seq x y z
N GLY A 1 16.93 -8.09 -34.31
CA GLY A 1 16.47 -9.11 -33.34
C GLY A 1 17.48 -10.22 -33.32
N ASN A 2 17.38 -11.09 -32.33
CA ASN A 2 18.03 -12.40 -32.37
C ASN A 2 17.00 -13.44 -32.80
N ILE A 3 17.46 -14.54 -33.39
CA ILE A 3 16.66 -15.71 -33.76
C ILE A 3 16.96 -16.79 -32.72
N TYR A 4 15.93 -17.24 -32.01
CA TYR A 4 16.04 -18.30 -31.01
C TYR A 4 15.51 -19.60 -31.60
N VAL A 5 16.28 -20.68 -31.46
CA VAL A 5 15.95 -22.00 -32.02
C VAL A 5 15.96 -23.03 -30.90
N ALA A 6 14.81 -23.64 -30.64
CA ALA A 6 14.72 -24.79 -29.75
C ALA A 6 15.37 -26.00 -30.43
N ASP A 7 16.47 -26.46 -29.86
CA ASP A 7 17.25 -27.59 -30.36
C ASP A 7 16.87 -28.84 -29.58
N THR A 8 15.76 -29.47 -30.00
CA THR A 8 15.08 -30.55 -29.26
C THR A 8 16.01 -31.66 -28.81
N PHE A 9 16.91 -32.13 -29.68
CA PHE A 9 17.73 -33.30 -29.38
C PHE A 9 18.98 -32.98 -28.56
N HIS A 10 19.34 -31.69 -28.46
CA HIS A 10 20.41 -31.23 -27.59
C HIS A 10 19.89 -30.56 -26.31
N ASN A 11 18.57 -30.55 -26.08
CA ASN A 11 17.94 -30.03 -24.86
C ASN A 11 18.39 -28.59 -24.52
N GLN A 12 18.47 -27.74 -25.54
CA GLN A 12 19.00 -26.39 -25.40
C GLN A 12 18.26 -25.43 -26.35
N VAL A 13 18.50 -24.14 -26.17
CA VAL A 13 18.12 -23.09 -27.11
C VAL A 13 19.38 -22.48 -27.70
N GLN A 14 19.42 -22.38 -29.03
CA GLN A 14 20.48 -21.70 -29.76
C GLN A 14 20.05 -20.30 -30.16
N VAL A 15 20.98 -19.35 -30.11
CA VAL A 15 20.74 -17.94 -30.38
C VAL A 15 21.59 -17.52 -31.58
N PHE A 16 20.94 -16.94 -32.58
CA PHE A 16 21.57 -16.43 -33.79
C PHE A 16 21.24 -14.96 -33.99
N ASN A 17 22.06 -14.23 -34.72
CA ASN A 17 21.67 -12.91 -35.20
C ASN A 17 20.76 -12.99 -36.44
N ASN A 18 20.24 -11.86 -36.88
CA ASN A 18 19.41 -11.76 -38.09
C ASN A 18 20.09 -12.22 -39.40
N SER A 19 21.40 -12.42 -39.42
CA SER A 19 22.15 -12.96 -40.56
C SER A 19 22.41 -14.47 -40.44
N GLY A 20 21.88 -15.12 -39.40
CA GLY A 20 22.08 -16.55 -39.14
C GLY A 20 23.43 -16.89 -38.50
N ARG A 21 24.20 -15.91 -38.02
CA ARG A 21 25.45 -16.16 -37.28
C ARG A 21 25.12 -16.59 -35.86
N PHE A 22 25.68 -17.72 -35.43
CA PHE A 22 25.58 -18.20 -34.05
C PHE A 22 26.20 -17.21 -33.07
N LEU A 23 25.45 -16.89 -32.01
CA LEU A 23 25.83 -15.97 -30.94
C LEU A 23 26.10 -16.71 -29.64
N GLY A 24 25.32 -17.75 -29.36
CA GLY A 24 25.39 -18.48 -28.10
C GLY A 24 24.28 -19.51 -27.96
N LYS A 25 24.24 -20.14 -26.79
CA LYS A 25 23.22 -21.11 -26.43
C LYS A 25 23.04 -21.13 -24.92
N PHE A 26 21.87 -21.55 -24.46
CA PHE A 26 21.55 -21.75 -23.06
C PHE A 26 20.61 -22.94 -22.88
N GLY A 27 20.51 -23.42 -21.64
CA GLY A 27 19.83 -24.67 -21.30
C GLY A 27 20.73 -25.89 -21.43
N GLU A 28 20.42 -26.91 -20.65
CA GLU A 28 21.10 -28.20 -20.66
C GLU A 28 20.12 -29.35 -20.45
N GLY A 29 20.56 -30.57 -20.74
CA GLY A 29 19.72 -31.75 -20.70
C GLY A 29 19.59 -32.34 -19.30
N GLY A 30 18.36 -32.55 -18.85
CA GLY A 30 18.07 -33.24 -17.59
C GLY A 30 16.64 -33.00 -17.10
N GLU A 31 16.41 -33.19 -15.81
CA GLU A 31 15.10 -33.11 -15.17
C GLU A 31 15.06 -32.06 -14.04
N ASP A 32 16.21 -31.51 -13.66
CA ASP A 32 16.32 -30.53 -12.58
C ASP A 32 15.80 -29.14 -13.02
N ALA A 33 15.76 -28.21 -12.06
CA ALA A 33 15.24 -26.86 -12.28
C ALA A 33 16.04 -26.13 -13.36
N GLY A 34 15.34 -25.65 -14.40
CA GLY A 34 15.97 -24.96 -15.53
C GLY A 34 16.59 -25.86 -16.60
N GLU A 35 16.67 -27.17 -16.35
CA GLU A 35 17.07 -28.17 -17.34
C GLU A 35 15.91 -28.59 -18.24
N PHE A 36 16.25 -29.21 -19.36
CA PHE A 36 15.32 -29.60 -20.42
C PHE A 36 15.37 -31.08 -20.77
N ASN A 37 14.21 -31.64 -21.14
CA ASN A 37 14.12 -32.96 -21.77
C ASN A 37 13.18 -32.93 -22.98
N GLY A 38 13.72 -32.42 -24.09
CA GLY A 38 13.00 -32.17 -25.33
C GLY A 38 12.44 -30.76 -25.39
N THR A 39 13.32 -29.77 -25.60
CA THR A 39 12.90 -28.39 -25.91
C THR A 39 12.03 -28.37 -27.18
N ARG A 40 10.91 -27.63 -27.15
CA ARG A 40 9.96 -27.58 -28.26
C ARG A 40 9.75 -26.19 -28.84
N TYR A 41 8.96 -25.36 -28.19
CA TYR A 41 8.57 -24.05 -28.70
C TYR A 41 9.02 -22.95 -27.75
N ILE A 42 9.19 -21.76 -28.32
CA ILE A 42 9.70 -20.58 -27.62
C ILE A 42 8.69 -19.45 -27.81
N ALA A 43 8.37 -18.74 -26.73
CA ALA A 43 7.64 -17.48 -26.75
C ALA A 43 8.34 -16.43 -25.89
N PHE A 44 8.00 -15.17 -26.12
CA PHE A 44 8.56 -14.03 -25.40
C PHE A 44 7.44 -13.23 -24.73
N ASP A 45 7.68 -12.77 -23.51
CA ASP A 45 6.79 -11.82 -22.84
C ASP A 45 7.11 -10.37 -23.25
N SER A 46 6.29 -9.42 -22.77
CA SER A 46 6.43 -7.98 -23.02
C SER A 46 7.77 -7.38 -22.55
N LYS A 47 8.46 -8.05 -21.62
CA LYS A 47 9.77 -7.64 -21.08
C LYS A 47 10.94 -8.33 -21.80
N GLY A 48 10.65 -9.22 -22.75
CA GLY A 48 11.63 -9.99 -23.50
C GLY A 48 12.15 -11.21 -22.76
N ASN A 49 11.51 -11.64 -21.67
CA ASN A 49 11.82 -12.92 -21.03
C ASN A 49 11.37 -14.06 -21.94
N ILE A 50 12.06 -15.19 -21.83
CA ILE A 50 12.00 -16.30 -22.77
C ILE A 50 11.30 -17.47 -22.09
N TYR A 51 10.24 -17.98 -22.71
CA TYR A 51 9.49 -19.13 -22.22
C TYR A 51 9.66 -20.29 -23.19
N VAL A 52 10.08 -21.44 -22.68
CA VAL A 52 10.38 -22.62 -23.48
C VAL A 52 9.58 -23.81 -22.97
N THR A 53 8.85 -24.49 -23.86
CA THR A 53 8.15 -25.73 -23.51
C THR A 53 9.12 -26.91 -23.46
N ASP A 54 9.03 -27.66 -22.38
CA ASP A 54 9.80 -28.88 -22.11
C ASP A 54 8.90 -30.10 -22.20
N TYR A 55 9.02 -30.83 -23.31
CA TYR A 55 8.08 -31.86 -23.72
C TYR A 55 8.01 -33.03 -22.75
N LYS A 56 9.14 -33.62 -22.34
CA LYS A 56 9.10 -34.82 -21.49
C LYS A 56 8.96 -34.50 -20.02
N ASN A 57 9.52 -33.39 -19.56
CA ASN A 57 9.38 -33.00 -18.16
C ASN A 57 8.00 -32.41 -17.85
N GLY A 58 7.21 -32.07 -18.89
CA GLY A 58 5.85 -31.57 -18.70
C GLY A 58 5.84 -30.22 -18.01
N LYS A 59 6.74 -29.31 -18.43
CA LYS A 59 6.88 -27.98 -17.84
C LYS A 59 7.08 -26.91 -18.90
N VAL A 60 6.93 -25.67 -18.48
CA VAL A 60 7.44 -24.49 -19.17
C VAL A 60 8.56 -23.92 -18.31
N VAL A 61 9.69 -23.63 -18.94
CA VAL A 61 10.84 -23.02 -18.28
C VAL A 61 10.94 -21.56 -18.72
N LYS A 62 11.06 -20.65 -17.76
CA LYS A 62 11.22 -19.22 -17.95
C LYS A 62 12.67 -18.81 -17.73
N PHE A 63 13.21 -18.09 -18.68
CA PHE A 63 14.50 -17.41 -18.61
C PHE A 63 14.31 -15.90 -18.72
N THR A 64 15.19 -15.13 -18.11
CA THR A 64 15.24 -13.68 -18.31
C THR A 64 15.67 -13.36 -19.75
N LYS A 65 15.49 -12.10 -20.16
CA LYS A 65 16.02 -11.59 -21.44
C LYS A 65 17.55 -11.76 -21.60
N ASP A 66 18.25 -11.92 -20.48
CA ASP A 66 19.71 -12.12 -20.41
C ASP A 66 20.06 -13.62 -20.33
N GLU A 67 19.10 -14.49 -20.71
CA GLU A 67 19.27 -15.94 -20.87
C GLU A 67 19.61 -16.66 -19.55
N GLN A 68 19.21 -16.07 -18.42
CA GLN A 68 19.37 -16.67 -17.08
C GLN A 68 18.08 -17.37 -16.66
N PHE A 69 18.19 -18.58 -16.11
CA PHE A 69 17.01 -19.28 -15.56
C PHE A 69 16.36 -18.44 -14.46
N GLU A 70 15.03 -18.32 -14.51
CA GLU A 70 14.24 -17.56 -13.53
C GLU A 70 13.25 -18.46 -12.78
N SER A 71 12.46 -19.25 -13.50
CA SER A 71 11.45 -20.13 -12.90
C SER A 71 10.98 -21.22 -13.86
N GLU A 72 10.20 -22.17 -13.36
CA GLU A 72 9.48 -23.16 -14.15
C GLU A 72 8.09 -23.42 -13.56
N PHE A 73 7.17 -23.91 -14.39
CA PHE A 73 5.81 -24.23 -13.96
C PHE A 73 5.16 -25.30 -14.86
N GLY A 74 4.07 -25.89 -14.38
CA GLY A 74 3.30 -26.90 -15.10
C GLY A 74 3.69 -28.35 -14.81
N ASN A 75 4.76 -28.62 -14.06
CA ASN A 75 5.14 -29.94 -13.56
C ASN A 75 4.56 -30.28 -12.16
N GLU A 76 3.82 -29.36 -11.55
CA GLU A 76 3.21 -29.52 -10.23
C GLU A 76 2.05 -30.52 -10.21
N SER A 77 1.74 -31.08 -9.02
CA SER A 77 0.73 -32.13 -8.84
C SER A 77 -0.71 -31.60 -8.63
N ASP A 78 -0.95 -30.32 -8.89
CA ASP A 78 -2.17 -29.57 -8.55
C ASP A 78 -3.30 -29.64 -9.61
N GLY A 79 -3.28 -30.63 -10.49
CA GLY A 79 -4.29 -30.82 -11.54
C GLY A 79 -4.07 -29.97 -12.80
N ILE A 80 -3.11 -29.06 -12.78
CA ILE A 80 -2.67 -28.27 -13.94
C ILE A 80 -1.41 -28.88 -14.59
N ARG A 81 -0.96 -30.04 -14.11
CA ARG A 81 0.17 -30.78 -14.69
C ARG A 81 0.08 -30.90 -16.20
N LEU A 82 1.08 -30.39 -16.90
CA LEU A 82 1.21 -30.52 -18.34
C LEU A 82 1.70 -31.92 -18.70
N SER A 83 1.23 -32.41 -19.83
CA SER A 83 1.58 -33.68 -20.42
C SER A 83 1.97 -33.41 -21.86
N TYR A 84 3.26 -33.57 -22.18
CA TYR A 84 3.77 -33.33 -23.54
C TYR A 84 3.43 -31.93 -24.09
N PRO A 85 3.79 -30.83 -23.38
CA PRO A 85 3.52 -29.49 -23.86
C PRO A 85 4.27 -29.23 -25.17
N GLU A 86 3.54 -28.71 -26.16
CA GLU A 86 4.06 -28.40 -27.50
C GLU A 86 4.06 -26.88 -27.70
N GLY A 87 3.13 -26.36 -28.51
CA GLY A 87 3.06 -24.94 -28.84
C GLY A 87 2.85 -24.05 -27.62
N ILE A 88 3.52 -22.90 -27.60
CA ILE A 88 3.38 -21.85 -26.60
C ILE A 88 3.20 -20.51 -27.29
N VAL A 89 2.27 -19.70 -26.81
CA VAL A 89 2.09 -18.31 -27.22
C VAL A 89 1.83 -17.45 -25.99
N ILE A 90 2.23 -16.19 -26.05
CA ILE A 90 2.01 -15.21 -24.99
C ILE A 90 1.20 -14.07 -25.60
N ASP A 91 0.09 -13.70 -24.96
CA ASP A 91 -0.73 -12.57 -25.40
C ASP A 91 -0.12 -11.22 -24.99
N ASP A 92 -0.73 -10.13 -25.45
CA ASP A 92 -0.32 -8.75 -25.17
C ASP A 92 -0.40 -8.35 -23.69
N ARG A 93 -0.97 -9.19 -22.82
CA ARG A 93 -1.07 -9.00 -21.36
C ARG A 93 -0.21 -10.00 -20.58
N ASP A 94 0.72 -10.66 -21.26
CA ASP A 94 1.62 -11.68 -20.71
C ASP A 94 0.90 -12.92 -20.15
N TYR A 95 -0.30 -13.23 -20.63
CA TYR A 95 -0.87 -14.54 -20.38
C TYR A 95 -0.20 -15.58 -21.28
N VAL A 96 0.25 -16.67 -20.66
CA VAL A 96 0.93 -17.77 -21.36
C VAL A 96 -0.09 -18.84 -21.70
N TYR A 97 -0.20 -19.20 -22.97
CA TYR A 97 -1.08 -20.26 -23.44
C TYR A 97 -0.22 -21.41 -23.96
N VAL A 98 -0.43 -22.60 -23.41
CA VAL A 98 0.34 -23.81 -23.75
C VAL A 98 -0.60 -24.85 -24.32
N ALA A 99 -0.23 -25.41 -25.47
CA ALA A 99 -0.86 -26.62 -26.00
C ALA A 99 -0.38 -27.83 -25.20
N ASP A 100 -1.21 -28.24 -24.24
CA ASP A 100 -0.99 -29.41 -23.38
C ASP A 100 -1.45 -30.66 -24.15
N ALA A 101 -0.62 -31.07 -25.11
CA ALA A 101 -1.01 -32.00 -26.17
C ALA A 101 -1.38 -33.38 -25.62
N GLY A 102 -0.66 -33.87 -24.62
CA GLY A 102 -0.94 -35.14 -23.96
C GLY A 102 -2.28 -35.16 -23.23
N ASN A 103 -2.79 -34.00 -22.83
CA ASN A 103 -4.10 -33.86 -22.16
C ASN A 103 -5.20 -33.31 -23.10
N ASN A 104 -4.91 -33.13 -24.40
CA ASN A 104 -5.86 -32.62 -25.40
C ASN A 104 -6.52 -31.28 -25.01
N ARG A 105 -5.77 -30.36 -24.39
CA ARG A 105 -6.30 -29.07 -23.93
C ARG A 105 -5.32 -27.92 -24.21
N ILE A 106 -5.84 -26.69 -24.16
CA ILE A 106 -5.02 -25.49 -24.03
C ILE A 106 -5.07 -25.04 -22.57
N VAL A 107 -3.90 -24.86 -21.96
CA VAL A 107 -3.80 -24.36 -20.58
C VAL A 107 -3.36 -22.90 -20.64
N LYS A 108 -4.12 -22.04 -19.96
CA LYS A 108 -3.79 -20.62 -19.78
C LYS A 108 -3.14 -20.45 -18.41
N PHE A 109 -1.87 -20.07 -18.40
CA PHE A 109 -1.14 -19.69 -17.19
C PHE A 109 -1.16 -18.17 -17.03
N CYS A 110 -1.39 -17.74 -15.81
CA CYS A 110 -1.24 -16.35 -15.42
C CYS A 110 0.08 -16.17 -14.68
N VAL A 111 1.08 -15.69 -15.40
CA VAL A 111 2.38 -15.27 -14.83
C VAL A 111 2.50 -13.75 -14.77
N SER A 112 1.43 -13.03 -15.10
CA SER A 112 1.36 -11.57 -14.95
C SER A 112 1.44 -11.21 -13.47
N GLN A 113 2.55 -10.59 -13.08
CA GLN A 113 2.76 -10.11 -11.71
C GLN A 113 1.62 -9.18 -11.28
N ILE A 114 1.08 -8.35 -12.17
CA ILE A 114 -0.10 -7.51 -11.89
C ILE A 114 -1.26 -8.38 -11.42
N VAL A 115 -1.62 -9.42 -12.17
CA VAL A 115 -2.78 -10.25 -11.83
C VAL A 115 -2.52 -11.10 -10.59
N ILE A 116 -1.29 -11.61 -10.42
CA ILE A 116 -0.91 -12.39 -9.24
C ILE A 116 -1.03 -11.53 -7.98
N HIS A 117 -0.40 -10.36 -7.99
CA HIS A 117 -0.42 -9.44 -6.85
C HIS A 117 -1.83 -8.86 -6.62
N SER A 118 -2.60 -8.56 -7.67
CA SER A 118 -4.02 -8.18 -7.51
C SER A 118 -4.83 -9.27 -6.80
N ASN A 119 -4.73 -10.53 -7.25
CA ASN A 119 -5.48 -11.64 -6.65
C ASN A 119 -5.05 -11.92 -5.20
N LEU A 120 -3.75 -11.84 -4.90
CA LEU A 120 -3.24 -11.97 -3.54
C LEU A 120 -3.71 -10.83 -2.66
N GLY A 121 -3.66 -9.58 -3.17
CA GLY A 121 -4.19 -8.40 -2.50
C GLY A 121 -5.68 -8.55 -2.17
N ASP A 122 -6.50 -8.97 -3.14
CA ASP A 122 -7.94 -9.19 -2.97
C ASP A 122 -8.21 -10.28 -1.92
N LYS A 123 -7.45 -11.37 -1.97
CA LYS A 123 -7.54 -12.46 -0.99
C LYS A 123 -7.23 -11.95 0.42
N TYR A 124 -6.11 -11.27 0.61
CA TYR A 124 -5.72 -10.74 1.92
C TYR A 124 -6.70 -9.67 2.42
N SER A 125 -7.26 -8.86 1.52
CA SER A 125 -8.32 -7.91 1.84
C SER A 125 -9.59 -8.61 2.35
N GLY A 126 -10.01 -9.69 1.69
CA GLY A 126 -11.13 -10.52 2.14
C GLY A 126 -10.90 -11.18 3.51
N GLU A 127 -9.65 -11.51 3.82
CA GLU A 127 -9.20 -12.01 5.13
C GLU A 127 -9.00 -10.89 6.18
N LYS A 128 -9.21 -9.62 5.81
CA LYS A 128 -8.92 -8.41 6.60
C LYS A 128 -7.45 -8.31 7.06
N ASN A 129 -6.55 -8.93 6.30
CA ASN A 129 -5.11 -8.83 6.49
C ASN A 129 -4.55 -7.65 5.68
N TRP A 130 -4.93 -6.43 6.08
CA TRP A 130 -4.70 -5.21 5.30
C TRP A 130 -3.23 -4.93 5.05
N GLY A 131 -2.36 -5.15 6.04
CA GLY A 131 -0.90 -4.98 5.86
C GLY A 131 -0.33 -5.84 4.74
N LYS A 132 -0.77 -7.11 4.59
CA LYS A 132 -0.35 -7.93 3.44
C LYS A 132 -1.00 -7.48 2.15
N ALA A 133 -2.28 -7.12 2.18
CA ALA A 133 -2.98 -6.64 0.99
C ALA A 133 -2.29 -5.40 0.39
N ILE A 134 -1.91 -4.45 1.25
CA ILE A 134 -1.17 -3.23 0.87
C ILE A 134 0.11 -3.60 0.13
N LEU A 135 0.94 -4.49 0.68
CA LEU A 135 2.20 -4.89 0.06
C LEU A 135 2.00 -5.45 -1.36
N GLU A 136 0.95 -6.25 -1.57
CA GLU A 136 0.63 -6.80 -2.88
C GLU A 136 0.14 -5.71 -3.85
N TYR A 137 -0.78 -4.82 -3.42
CA TYR A 137 -1.24 -3.73 -4.28
C TYR A 137 -0.12 -2.72 -4.60
N GLU A 138 0.83 -2.50 -3.70
CA GLU A 138 2.05 -1.71 -3.97
C GLU A 138 2.88 -2.34 -5.09
N GLN A 139 3.00 -3.68 -5.13
CA GLN A 139 3.65 -4.35 -6.26
C GLN A 139 2.92 -4.05 -7.57
N VAL A 140 1.58 -4.16 -7.58
CA VAL A 140 0.78 -3.84 -8.78
C VAL A 140 1.02 -2.40 -9.24
N ILE A 141 0.94 -1.43 -8.33
CA ILE A 141 1.10 0.00 -8.64
C ILE A 141 2.55 0.32 -9.04
N SER A 142 3.54 -0.41 -8.52
CA SER A 142 4.93 -0.24 -8.94
C SER A 142 5.16 -0.68 -10.39
N ILE A 143 4.41 -1.70 -10.85
CA ILE A 143 4.49 -2.24 -12.22
C ILE A 143 3.64 -1.40 -13.17
N ASP A 144 2.41 -1.07 -12.76
CA ASP A 144 1.45 -0.25 -13.50
C ASP A 144 0.91 0.87 -12.59
N PRO A 145 1.59 2.04 -12.58
CA PRO A 145 1.17 3.16 -11.77
C PRO A 145 -0.18 3.75 -12.15
N LEU A 146 -0.77 3.40 -13.30
CA LEU A 146 -2.08 3.91 -13.73
C LEU A 146 -3.21 2.92 -13.47
N ASN A 147 -2.93 1.76 -12.87
CA ASN A 147 -3.93 0.74 -12.55
C ASN A 147 -4.96 1.25 -11.54
N LEU A 148 -6.13 1.68 -12.03
CA LEU A 148 -7.18 2.25 -11.18
C LEU A 148 -7.72 1.26 -10.16
N THR A 149 -7.93 0.00 -10.54
CA THR A 149 -8.45 -1.03 -9.63
C THR A 149 -7.52 -1.27 -8.44
N ALA A 150 -6.20 -1.36 -8.68
CA ALA A 150 -5.23 -1.49 -7.59
C ALA A 150 -5.16 -0.23 -6.72
N ARG A 151 -5.33 0.96 -7.32
CA ARG A 151 -5.34 2.23 -6.58
C ARG A 151 -6.58 2.40 -5.70
N GLU A 152 -7.75 2.00 -6.19
CA GLU A 152 -8.97 1.94 -5.39
C GLU A 152 -8.82 0.95 -4.23
N ALA A 153 -8.30 -0.24 -4.52
CA ALA A 153 -8.12 -1.28 -3.53
C ALA A 153 -7.10 -0.89 -2.44
N ILE A 154 -5.96 -0.28 -2.81
CA ILE A 154 -4.96 0.16 -1.84
C ILE A 154 -5.45 1.35 -1.00
N ALA A 155 -6.21 2.28 -1.58
CA ALA A 155 -6.77 3.41 -0.83
C ALA A 155 -7.72 2.92 0.27
N LEU A 156 -8.54 1.92 -0.04
CA LEU A 156 -9.36 1.22 0.95
C LEU A 156 -8.51 0.47 1.97
N ALA A 157 -7.48 -0.24 1.53
CA ALA A 157 -6.62 -1.00 2.44
C ALA A 157 -5.87 -0.09 3.42
N TYR A 158 -5.33 1.05 2.99
CA TYR A 158 -4.72 2.04 3.89
C TYR A 158 -5.74 2.59 4.89
N TYR A 159 -6.96 2.89 4.45
CA TYR A 159 -8.03 3.34 5.34
C TYR A 159 -8.36 2.31 6.42
N GLU A 160 -8.55 1.05 6.02
CA GLU A 160 -8.92 -0.03 6.95
C GLU A 160 -7.74 -0.48 7.83
N ASN A 161 -6.49 -0.21 7.40
CA ASN A 161 -5.28 -0.43 8.20
C ASN A 161 -4.93 0.77 9.11
N GLU A 162 -5.80 1.80 9.17
CA GLU A 162 -5.60 3.02 9.96
C GLU A 162 -4.35 3.83 9.56
N GLU A 163 -3.88 3.68 8.31
CA GLU A 163 -2.78 4.47 7.73
C GLU A 163 -3.33 5.76 7.11
N TRP A 164 -3.88 6.64 7.94
CA TRP A 164 -4.71 7.77 7.51
C TRP A 164 -4.03 8.72 6.51
N GLU A 165 -2.76 9.07 6.71
CA GLU A 165 -2.02 9.96 5.80
C GLU A 165 -1.92 9.37 4.39
N LYS A 166 -1.58 8.08 4.30
CA LYS A 166 -1.51 7.37 3.02
C LYS A 166 -2.88 7.17 2.41
N ALA A 167 -3.91 6.93 3.22
CA ALA A 167 -5.29 6.86 2.77
C ALA A 167 -5.73 8.19 2.14
N ILE A 168 -5.46 9.33 2.79
CA ILE A 168 -5.75 10.68 2.28
C ILE A 168 -5.03 10.90 0.94
N GLU A 169 -3.74 10.60 0.86
CA GLU A 169 -2.98 10.72 -0.39
C GLU A 169 -3.57 9.87 -1.51
N ALA A 170 -3.87 8.60 -1.24
CA ALA A 170 -4.41 7.67 -2.21
C ALA A 170 -5.82 8.08 -2.69
N TYR A 171 -6.70 8.53 -1.79
CA TYR A 171 -8.02 9.02 -2.18
C TYR A 171 -7.97 10.37 -2.90
N ASN A 172 -7.06 11.28 -2.54
CA ASN A 172 -6.87 12.53 -3.28
C ASN A 172 -6.45 12.26 -4.73
N TYR A 173 -5.59 11.26 -4.95
CA TYR A 173 -5.28 10.80 -6.30
C TYR A 173 -6.54 10.37 -7.06
N LEU A 174 -7.40 9.57 -6.44
CA LEU A 174 -8.64 9.11 -7.05
C LEU A 174 -9.65 10.25 -7.26
N GLN A 175 -9.73 11.22 -6.35
CA GLN A 175 -10.61 12.39 -6.48
C GLN A 175 -10.20 13.27 -7.68
N ASN A 176 -8.91 13.40 -7.97
CA ASN A 176 -8.45 14.11 -9.17
C ASN A 176 -8.92 13.45 -10.47
N ILE A 177 -9.14 12.13 -10.46
CA ILE A 177 -9.64 11.36 -11.61
C ILE A 177 -11.17 11.34 -11.65
N HIS A 178 -11.80 11.30 -10.48
CA HIS A 178 -13.25 11.29 -10.30
C HIS A 178 -13.71 12.45 -9.38
N PRO A 179 -13.70 13.71 -9.86
CA PRO A 179 -13.94 14.89 -9.00
C PRO A 179 -15.33 14.94 -8.37
N ASP A 180 -16.31 14.30 -9.00
CA ASP A 180 -17.72 14.32 -8.57
C ASP A 180 -18.09 13.12 -7.68
N ASP A 181 -17.15 12.22 -7.35
CA ASP A 181 -17.44 11.05 -6.51
C ASP A 181 -17.47 11.42 -5.02
N GLN A 182 -18.70 11.63 -4.52
CA GLN A 182 -18.96 11.93 -3.12
C GLN A 182 -18.47 10.85 -2.15
N LYS A 183 -18.34 9.58 -2.57
CA LYS A 183 -17.84 8.51 -1.67
C LYS A 183 -16.35 8.70 -1.40
N ILE A 184 -15.59 9.09 -2.42
CA ILE A 184 -14.15 9.38 -2.28
C ILE A 184 -13.97 10.60 -1.39
N GLU A 185 -14.75 11.67 -1.63
CA GLU A 185 -14.71 12.87 -0.80
C GLU A 185 -14.99 12.56 0.67
N LEU A 186 -16.04 11.76 0.96
CA LEU A 186 -16.35 11.33 2.32
C LEU A 186 -15.20 10.52 2.95
N LYS A 187 -14.56 9.62 2.20
CA LYS A 187 -13.41 8.85 2.69
C LYS A 187 -12.21 9.73 3.03
N ILE A 188 -11.95 10.79 2.27
CA ILE A 188 -10.90 11.78 2.58
C ILE A 188 -11.23 12.48 3.91
N ILE A 189 -12.46 12.98 4.05
CA ILE A 189 -12.90 13.71 5.25
C ILE A 189 -12.87 12.80 6.49
N ASP A 190 -13.33 11.56 6.36
CA ASP A 190 -13.27 10.55 7.42
C ASP A 190 -11.81 10.26 7.84
N SER A 191 -10.93 10.05 6.86
CA SER A 191 -9.50 9.82 7.13
C SER A 191 -8.86 11.01 7.83
N GLN A 192 -9.17 12.25 7.40
CA GLN A 192 -8.69 13.48 8.05
C GLN A 192 -9.17 13.58 9.50
N PHE A 193 -10.42 13.21 9.75
CA PHE A 193 -10.97 13.19 11.09
C PHE A 193 -10.26 12.16 11.98
N TYR A 194 -10.04 10.94 11.52
CA TYR A 194 -9.35 9.92 12.32
C TYR A 194 -7.86 10.24 12.53
N LEU A 195 -7.20 10.84 11.54
CA LEU A 195 -5.85 11.39 11.71
C LEU A 195 -5.79 12.43 12.84
N ALA A 196 -6.76 13.37 12.87
CA ALA A 196 -6.88 14.34 13.95
C ALA A 196 -7.11 13.68 15.32
N VAL A 197 -7.88 12.59 15.36
CA VAL A 197 -8.09 11.79 16.58
C VAL A 197 -6.80 11.15 17.05
N ASP A 198 -5.97 10.61 16.15
CA ASP A 198 -4.68 10.03 16.51
C ASP A 198 -3.70 11.07 17.04
N TYR A 199 -3.67 12.26 16.44
CA TYR A 199 -2.91 13.38 17.00
C TYR A 199 -3.41 13.78 18.39
N GLU A 200 -4.74 13.79 18.62
CA GLU A 200 -5.32 14.05 19.93
C GLU A 200 -4.90 12.98 20.96
N ASN A 201 -4.95 11.70 20.58
CA ASN A 201 -4.56 10.56 21.42
C ASN A 201 -3.07 10.61 21.82
N ASN A 202 -2.22 11.08 20.90
CA ASN A 202 -0.79 11.31 21.13
C ASN A 202 -0.48 12.65 21.83
N SER A 203 -1.50 13.35 22.34
CA SER A 203 -1.37 14.65 23.02
C SER A 203 -0.78 15.77 22.16
N LEU A 204 -0.80 15.62 20.83
CA LEU A 204 -0.39 16.63 19.85
C LEU A 204 -1.56 17.60 19.58
N PHE A 205 -2.07 18.24 20.64
CA PHE A 205 -3.34 18.98 20.61
C PHE A 205 -3.37 20.16 19.64
N LYS A 206 -2.20 20.77 19.36
CA LYS A 206 -2.11 21.85 18.37
C LYS A 206 -2.45 21.32 16.98
N VAL A 207 -1.71 20.31 16.54
CA VAL A 207 -1.88 19.65 15.23
C VAL A 207 -3.29 19.08 15.13
N ALA A 208 -3.75 18.33 16.15
CA ALA A 208 -5.11 17.80 16.20
C ALA A 208 -6.18 18.90 16.01
N SER A 209 -6.02 20.07 16.62
CA SER A 209 -6.97 21.17 16.46
C SER A 209 -6.92 21.81 15.06
N GLU A 210 -5.75 21.84 14.42
CA GLU A 210 -5.60 22.29 13.04
C GLU A 210 -6.30 21.30 12.09
N GLU A 211 -6.11 20.00 12.29
CA GLU A 211 -6.76 18.96 11.48
C GLU A 211 -8.29 18.91 11.66
N PHE A 212 -8.80 19.01 12.89
CA PHE A 212 -10.27 19.09 13.09
C PHE A 212 -10.87 20.34 12.46
N LYS A 213 -10.10 21.44 12.34
CA LYS A 213 -10.54 22.64 11.65
C LYS A 213 -10.63 22.39 10.14
N GLU A 214 -9.69 21.65 9.57
CA GLU A 214 -9.72 21.23 8.17
C GLU A 214 -10.96 20.40 7.86
N VAL A 215 -11.26 19.40 8.70
CA VAL A 215 -12.50 18.60 8.62
C VAL A 215 -13.74 19.49 8.59
N LEU A 216 -13.80 20.51 9.43
CA LEU A 216 -14.94 21.44 9.49
C LEU A 216 -15.01 22.40 8.29
N ASN A 217 -13.89 22.71 7.66
CA ASN A 217 -13.88 23.50 6.43
C ASN A 217 -14.45 22.69 5.26
N LEU A 218 -14.11 21.39 5.20
CA LEU A 218 -14.62 20.47 4.19
C LEU A 218 -16.09 20.11 4.45
N ASN A 219 -16.43 19.77 5.70
CA ASN A 219 -17.79 19.46 6.12
C ASN A 219 -18.13 20.10 7.48
N PRO A 220 -18.79 21.27 7.47
CA PRO A 220 -19.14 22.00 8.69
C PRO A 220 -20.04 21.24 9.67
N ASN A 221 -20.79 20.25 9.17
CA ASN A 221 -21.73 19.45 9.94
C ASN A 221 -21.17 18.06 10.30
N TYR A 222 -19.87 17.82 10.09
CA TYR A 222 -19.26 16.52 10.38
C TYR A 222 -19.49 16.13 11.86
N PRO A 223 -20.00 14.91 12.14
CA PRO A 223 -20.32 14.49 13.49
C PRO A 223 -19.12 14.60 14.44
N SER A 224 -19.35 15.19 15.62
CA SER A 224 -18.33 15.33 16.69
C SER A 224 -17.11 16.20 16.38
N ALA A 225 -16.81 16.55 15.12
CA ALA A 225 -15.65 17.37 14.75
C ALA A 225 -15.63 18.72 15.46
N LYS A 226 -16.76 19.43 15.49
CA LYS A 226 -16.86 20.73 16.17
C LYS A 226 -16.54 20.65 17.66
N LYS A 227 -17.05 19.61 18.34
CA LYS A 227 -16.77 19.38 19.77
C LYS A 227 -15.28 19.06 19.99
N ARG A 228 -14.71 18.17 19.18
CA ARG A 228 -13.31 17.75 19.30
C ARG A 228 -12.32 18.87 18.95
N TYR A 229 -12.65 19.71 17.97
CA TYR A 229 -11.90 20.93 17.63
C TYR A 229 -11.73 21.83 18.86
N TYR A 230 -12.83 22.27 19.48
CA TYR A 230 -12.77 23.17 20.63
C TYR A 230 -12.08 22.51 21.83
N LEU A 231 -12.30 21.21 22.05
CA LEU A 231 -11.65 20.48 23.13
C LEU A 231 -10.12 20.43 22.92
N SER A 232 -9.66 19.99 21.75
CA SER A 232 -8.22 19.95 21.41
C SER A 232 -7.59 21.34 21.47
N TYR A 233 -8.25 22.36 20.92
CA TYR A 233 -7.77 23.74 20.97
C TYR A 233 -7.66 24.27 22.42
N SER A 234 -8.66 23.98 23.27
CA SER A 234 -8.61 24.36 24.68
C SER A 234 -7.49 23.66 25.45
N LYS A 235 -7.25 22.37 25.18
CA LYS A 235 -6.12 21.62 25.74
C LYS A 235 -4.80 22.24 25.27
N TYR A 236 -4.64 22.52 23.98
CA TYR A 236 -3.48 23.22 23.43
C TYR A 236 -3.19 24.53 24.16
N LEU A 237 -4.22 25.38 24.33
CA LEU A 237 -4.08 26.63 25.08
C LEU A 237 -3.67 26.36 26.53
N PHE A 238 -4.33 25.46 27.24
CA PHE A 238 -4.03 25.17 28.64
C PHE A 238 -2.59 24.66 28.86
N TYR A 239 -2.09 23.85 27.93
CA TYR A 239 -0.72 23.32 27.95
C TYR A 239 0.32 24.31 27.41
N SER A 240 -0.10 25.42 26.79
CA SER A 240 0.79 26.48 26.30
C SER A 240 1.46 27.23 27.46
N THR A 241 2.76 27.48 27.32
CA THR A 241 3.55 28.28 28.27
C THR A 241 2.97 29.67 28.48
N TYR A 242 2.50 30.32 27.41
CA TYR A 242 1.89 31.64 27.47
C TYR A 242 0.62 31.66 28.32
N PHE A 243 -0.24 30.65 28.17
CA PHE A 243 -1.45 30.56 28.97
C PHE A 243 -1.13 30.32 30.44
N ARG A 244 -0.15 29.44 30.75
CA ARG A 244 0.30 29.23 32.13
C ARG A 244 0.83 30.53 32.75
N ILE A 245 1.65 31.29 32.02
CA ILE A 245 2.18 32.58 32.49
C ILE A 245 1.04 33.59 32.69
N ALA A 246 0.12 33.71 31.74
CA ALA A 246 -1.02 34.62 31.85
C ALA A 246 -1.95 34.24 33.02
N PHE A 247 -2.19 32.95 33.22
CA PHE A 247 -3.02 32.43 34.31
C PHE A 247 -2.37 32.66 35.68
N ILE A 248 -1.07 32.39 35.82
CA ILE A 248 -0.31 32.72 37.04
C ILE A 248 -0.34 34.22 37.30
N SER A 249 -0.14 35.03 36.26
CA SER A 249 -0.19 36.50 36.37
C SER A 249 -1.57 36.99 36.82
N LEU A 250 -2.66 36.39 36.33
CA LEU A 250 -4.03 36.67 36.74
C LEU A 250 -4.27 36.31 38.21
N ILE A 251 -3.79 35.14 38.66
CA ILE A 251 -3.88 34.72 40.07
C ILE A 251 -3.13 35.69 40.97
N ILE A 252 -1.92 36.10 40.58
CA ILE A 252 -1.13 37.09 41.31
C ILE A 252 -1.90 38.42 41.39
N LEU A 253 -2.46 38.89 40.28
CA LEU A 253 -3.26 40.12 40.23
C LEU A 253 -4.47 40.06 41.19
N ILE A 254 -5.24 38.96 41.14
CA ILE A 254 -6.40 38.73 42.03
C ILE A 254 -5.97 38.71 43.50
N PHE A 255 -4.84 38.08 43.82
CA PHE A 255 -4.30 38.05 45.16
C PHE A 255 -3.99 39.45 45.68
N PHE A 256 -3.30 40.28 44.88
CA PHE A 256 -2.93 41.64 45.28
C PHE A 256 -4.11 42.61 45.35
N ILE A 257 -5.08 42.49 44.44
CA ILE A 257 -6.23 43.43 44.38
C ILE A 257 -7.33 43.05 45.38
N ILE A 258 -7.61 41.75 45.57
CA ILE A 258 -8.81 41.32 46.32
C ILE A 258 -8.46 40.73 47.68
N LEU A 259 -7.49 39.80 47.74
CA LEU A 259 -7.18 39.08 48.97
C LEU A 259 -6.27 39.87 49.91
N LEU A 260 -5.21 40.50 49.38
CA LEU A 260 -4.24 41.24 50.18
C LEU A 260 -4.88 42.39 50.99
N PRO A 261 -5.79 43.20 50.42
CA PRO A 261 -6.46 44.25 51.18
C PRO A 261 -7.38 43.70 52.27
N LYS A 262 -8.10 42.59 52.01
CA LYS A 262 -8.94 41.91 53.01
C LYS A 262 -8.12 41.36 54.19
N ILE A 263 -6.96 40.78 53.92
CA ILE A 263 -6.04 40.28 54.96
C ILE A 263 -5.48 41.45 55.79
N ARG A 264 -5.09 42.56 55.15
CA ARG A 264 -4.63 43.77 55.84
C ARG A 264 -5.72 44.38 56.72
N LYS A 265 -6.98 44.39 56.27
CA LYS A 265 -8.12 44.92 57.04
C LYS A 265 -8.39 44.07 58.31
N ARG A 266 -8.45 42.73 58.19
CA ARG A 266 -8.59 41.81 59.34
C ARG A 266 -7.50 41.95 60.40
N LYS A 267 -6.23 42.16 60.00
CA LYS A 267 -5.11 42.41 60.94
C LYS A 267 -5.22 43.75 61.68
N LYS A 268 -5.94 44.73 61.13
CA LYS A 268 -6.14 46.05 61.73
C LYS A 268 -7.25 45.99 62.80
N ASP A 269 -8.32 45.26 62.53
CA ASP A 269 -9.43 45.05 63.47
C ASP A 269 -9.00 44.20 64.68
N SER A 270 -8.11 43.20 64.49
CA SER A 270 -7.57 42.40 65.60
C SER A 270 -6.58 43.16 66.51
N ARG A 271 -6.06 44.32 66.08
CA ARG A 271 -5.19 45.18 66.91
C ARG A 271 -6.00 46.17 67.75
N HIS A 272 -7.20 46.56 67.32
CA HIS A 272 -8.08 47.41 68.12
C HIS A 272 -8.76 46.65 69.27
N SER A 273 -9.09 45.37 69.12
CA SER A 273 -9.73 44.58 70.20
C SER A 273 -8.79 44.20 71.37
N LYS A 274 -7.49 44.51 71.28
CA LYS A 274 -6.49 44.20 72.31
C LYS A 274 -6.09 45.42 73.17
N ARG A 275 -6.66 46.60 72.92
CA ARG A 275 -6.27 47.86 73.61
C ARG A 275 -7.27 48.37 74.66
N GLU A 276 -8.38 47.68 74.89
CA GLU A 276 -9.37 48.01 75.93
C GLU A 276 -9.50 46.86 76.95
N ARG A 277 -8.42 46.60 77.70
CA ARG A 277 -8.46 45.88 78.99
C ARG A 277 -7.24 46.28 79.81
N PHE A 278 -7.31 47.43 80.47
CA PHE A 278 -6.61 47.74 81.72
C PHE A 278 -7.40 48.84 82.42
#